data_AF-A0A1Y0EDJ4-F1
#
_entry.id   AF-A0A1Y0EDJ4-F1
#
_cell.length_a   1.000
_cell.length_b   1.000
_cell.length_c   1.000
_cell.angle_alpha   90.00
_cell.angle_beta   90.00
_cell.angle_gamma   90.00
#
_symmetry.space_group_name_H-M   'P 1'
#
loop_
_entity.id
_entity.type
_entity.pdbx_description
1 polymer ?
#
loop_
_entity_poly.entity_id
_entity_poly.type
_entity_poly.pdbx_seq_one_letter_code
_entity_poly.pdbx_strand_id
1 'polypeptide(L)' 'MTKTKAATITIDDQTYDLADLSEAARAHIANIQFVDQQIQQLNNEWAVCDTARMAYTSAFSRELAKA' A
#
# COMPACT_ATOMS: atom_id res chain seq x y z
N MET A 1 13.23 15.12 -34.72
CA MET A 1 13.56 15.32 -33.31
C MET A 1 12.82 14.27 -32.51
N THR A 2 13.52 13.24 -32.04
CA THR A 2 12.93 12.11 -31.30
C THR A 2 12.80 12.51 -29.83
N LYS A 3 11.57 12.70 -29.35
CA LYS A 3 11.28 12.92 -27.93
C LYS A 3 11.66 11.64 -27.18
N THR A 4 12.82 11.64 -26.53
CA THR A 4 13.23 10.60 -25.59
C THR A 4 12.10 10.43 -24.58
N LYS A 5 11.62 9.19 -24.40
CA LYS A 5 10.54 8.87 -23.47
C LYS A 5 11.02 9.25 -22.07
N ALA A 6 10.57 10.38 -21.55
CA ALA A 6 10.92 10.83 -20.21
C ALA A 6 10.47 9.77 -19.20
N ALA A 7 11.37 9.38 -18.29
CA ALA A 7 11.03 8.43 -17.25
C ALA A 7 10.24 9.18 -16.18
N THR A 8 9.00 8.77 -15.91
CA THR A 8 8.12 9.43 -14.93
C THR A 8 7.82 8.48 -13.78
N ILE A 9 7.62 9.03 -12.58
CA ILE A 9 7.16 8.29 -11.40
C ILE A 9 5.92 8.96 -10.82
N THR A 10 4.97 8.17 -10.33
CA THR A 10 3.81 8.68 -9.60
C THR A 10 3.99 8.39 -8.12
N ILE A 11 3.88 9.43 -7.28
CA ILE A 11 3.93 9.37 -5.81
C ILE A 11 2.78 10.26 -5.32
N ASP A 12 1.96 9.78 -4.38
CA ASP A 12 0.81 10.52 -3.82
C ASP A 12 -0.14 11.08 -4.90
N ASP A 13 -0.47 10.24 -5.89
CA ASP A 13 -1.32 10.60 -7.05
C ASP A 13 -0.76 11.73 -7.94
N GLN A 14 0.46 12.18 -7.71
CA GLN A 14 1.14 13.18 -8.52
C GLN A 14 2.25 12.54 -9.36
N THR A 15 2.26 12.84 -10.66
CA THR A 15 3.30 12.38 -11.57
C THR A 15 4.45 13.38 -11.66
N TYR A 16 5.66 12.89 -11.49
CA TYR A 16 6.92 13.63 -11.56
C TYR A 16 7.76 13.12 -12.73
N ASP A 17 8.35 14.02 -13.51
CA ASP A 17 9.43 13.64 -14.41
C ASP A 17 10.68 13.38 -13.57
N LEU A 18 11.28 12.19 -13.71
CA LEU A 18 12.51 11.85 -13.02
C LEU A 18 13.56 12.90 -13.35
N ALA A 19 13.67 13.39 -14.59
CA ALA A 19 14.66 14.38 -15.01
C ALA A 19 14.63 15.67 -14.18
N ASP A 20 13.46 16.07 -13.68
CA ASP A 20 13.25 17.31 -12.93
C ASP A 20 13.55 17.18 -11.43
N LEU A 21 13.77 15.96 -10.93
CA LEU A 21 14.02 15.71 -9.51
C LEU A 21 15.47 16.02 -9.11
N SER A 22 15.68 16.55 -7.91
CA SER A 22 17.02 16.64 -7.32
C SER A 22 17.61 15.25 -7.06
N GLU A 23 18.94 15.15 -6.94
CA GLU A 23 19.60 13.89 -6.58
C GLU A 23 19.11 13.35 -5.23
N ALA A 24 18.92 14.24 -4.25
CA ALA A 24 18.35 13.90 -2.96
C ALA A 24 16.91 13.36 -3.08
N ALA A 25 16.06 13.97 -3.91
CA ALA A 25 14.69 13.50 -4.13
C ALA A 25 14.67 12.11 -4.79
N ARG A 26 15.54 11.86 -5.77
CA ARG A 26 15.66 10.53 -6.41
C ARG A 26 16.10 9.46 -5.42
N ALA A 27 16.99 9.77 -4.49
CA ALA A 27 17.42 8.84 -3.46
C ALA A 27 16.27 8.41 -2.53
N HIS A 28 15.27 9.27 -2.32
CA HIS A 28 14.11 8.95 -1.49
C HIS A 28 13.07 8.05 -2.17
N ILE A 29 13.07 7.96 -3.51
CA ILE A 29 12.10 7.14 -4.26
C ILE A 29 12.12 5.68 -3.79
N ALA A 30 13.32 5.10 -3.65
CA ALA A 30 13.45 3.71 -3.22
C ALA A 30 12.88 3.49 -1.80
N ASN A 31 13.09 4.45 -0.91
CA ASN A 31 12.57 4.39 0.45
C ASN A 31 11.04 4.50 0.48
N ILE A 32 10.46 5.39 -0.33
CA ILE A 32 9.00 5.55 -0.45
C ILE A 32 8.39 4.24 -0.95
N GLN A 33 8.89 3.70 -2.07
CA GLN A 33 8.40 2.44 -2.63
C GLN A 33 8.51 1.27 -1.65
N PHE A 34 9.59 1.21 -0.88
CA PHE A 34 9.75 0.20 0.16
C PHE A 34 8.68 0.33 1.24
N VAL A 35 8.45 1.54 1.77
CA VAL A 35 7.46 1.76 2.83
C VAL A 35 6.03 1.51 2.31
N ASP A 36 5.73 1.88 1.07
CA ASP A 36 4.43 1.62 0.44
C ASP A 36 4.13 0.12 0.36
N GLN A 37 5.12 -0.69 -0.02
CA GLN A 37 5.00 -2.15 -0.03
C GLN A 37 4.74 -2.71 1.37
N GLN A 38 5.41 -2.18 2.39
CA GLN A 38 5.20 -2.59 3.78
C GLN A 38 3.80 -2.23 4.25
N ILE A 39 3.28 -1.04 3.90
CA ILE A 39 1.91 -0.63 4.21
C ILE A 39 0.90 -1.55 3.53
N GLN A 40 1.10 -1.87 2.25
CA GLN A 40 0.23 -2.78 1.52
C GLN A 40 0.21 -4.17 2.17
N GLN A 41 1.36 -4.68 2.59
CA GLN A 41 1.46 -5.96 3.30
C GLN A 41 0.67 -5.95 4.61
N LEU A 42 0.82 -4.90 5.43
CA LEU A 42 0.06 -4.74 6.68
C LEU A 42 -1.46 -4.66 6.44
N ASN A 43 -1.89 -3.98 5.39
CA ASN A 43 -3.31 -3.90 5.03
C ASN A 43 -3.86 -5.29 4.64
N ASN A 44 -3.07 -6.10 3.93
CA ASN A 44 -3.46 -7.47 3.59
C ASN A 44 -3.59 -8.34 4.84
N GLU A 45 -2.63 -8.26 5.76
CA GLU A 45 -2.67 -8.98 7.04
C GLU A 45 -3.87 -8.55 7.90
N TRP A 46 -4.14 -7.24 7.92
CA TRP A 46 -5.30 -6.69 8.61
C TRP A 46 -6.61 -7.27 8.04
N ALA A 47 -6.76 -7.34 6.72
CA ALA A 47 -7.96 -7.90 6.09
C ALA A 47 -8.19 -9.39 6.44
N VAL A 48 -7.12 -10.18 6.54
CA VAL A 48 -7.19 -11.57 7.00
C VAL A 48 -7.66 -11.64 8.45
N CYS A 49 -7.07 -10.83 9.33
CA CYS A 49 -7.44 -10.76 10.74
C CYS A 49 -8.89 -10.28 10.93
N ASP A 50 -9.34 -9.31 10.14
CA ASP A 50 -10.69 -8.75 10.17
C ASP A 50 -11.74 -9.82 9.82
N THR A 51 -11.47 -10.57 8.74
CA THR A 51 -12.31 -11.71 8.32
C THR A 51 -12.41 -12.76 9.42
N ALA A 52 -11.28 -13.15 10.01
CA ALA A 52 -11.25 -14.11 11.11
C ALA A 52 -12.04 -13.61 12.33
N ARG A 53 -11.88 -12.32 12.70
CA ARG A 53 -12.63 -11.68 13.78
C ARG A 53 -14.12 -11.77 13.54
N MET A 54 -14.60 -11.43 12.34
CA MET A 54 -16.02 -11.55 11.97
C MET A 54 -16.55 -12.96 12.13
N ALA A 55 -15.79 -13.96 11.67
CA ALA A 55 -16.16 -15.37 11.79
C ALA A 55 -16.28 -15.82 13.26
N TYR A 56 -15.30 -15.46 14.10
CA TYR A 56 -15.32 -15.78 15.53
C TYR A 56 -16.43 -15.09 16.29
N THR A 57 -16.67 -13.80 16.03
CA THR A 57 -17.81 -13.07 16.64
C THR A 57 -19.13 -13.72 16.27
N SER A 58 -19.30 -14.09 14.99
CA SER A 58 -20.51 -14.78 14.53
C SER A 58 -20.69 -16.16 15.20
N ALA A 59 -19.60 -16.92 15.37
CA ALA A 59 -19.63 -18.19 16.08
C ALA A 59 -20.01 -18.02 17.55
N PHE A 60 -19.39 -17.05 18.23
CA PHE A 60 -19.69 -16.72 19.62
C PHE A 60 -21.17 -16.36 19.81
N SER A 61 -21.74 -15.50 18.95
CA SER A 61 -23.17 -15.15 19.00
C SER A 61 -24.08 -16.36 18.80
N ARG A 62 -23.71 -17.32 17.94
CA ARG A 62 -24.48 -18.57 17.77
C ARG A 62 -24.46 -19.44 19.02
N GLU A 63 -23.33 -19.53 19.70
CA GLU A 63 -23.23 -20.31 20.96
C GLU A 63 -24.05 -19.66 22.08
N LEU A 64 -24.06 -18.32 22.18
CA LEU A 64 -24.91 -17.61 23.14
C LEU A 64 -26.40 -17.84 22.90
N ALA A 65 -26.83 -17.96 21.65
CA ALA A 65 -28.24 -18.19 21.32
C ALA A 65 -28.71 -19.64 21.57
N LYS A 66 -27.78 -20.59 21.75
CA LYS A 66 -28.09 -21.99 22.07
C LYS A 66 -28.20 -22.26 23.57
N ALA A 67 -27.63 -21.40 24.40
CA ALA A 67 -27.65 -21.46 25.86
C ALA A 67 -28.97 -20.90 26.42
#